data_AF-A0AB35L1U9-F1
#
_entry.id   AF-A0AB35L1U9-F1
#
_cell.length_a   1.000
_cell.length_b   1.000
_cell.length_c   1.000
_cell.angle_alpha   90.00
_cell.angle_beta   90.00
_cell.angle_gamma   90.00
#
_symmetry.space_group_name_H-M   'P 1'
#
loop_
_entity.id
_entity.type
_entity.pdbx_description
1 polymer ?
#
loop_
_entity_poly.entity_id
_entity_poly.type
_entity_poly.pdbx_seq_one_letter_code
_entity_poly.pdbx_strand_id
1 'polypeptide(L)'
;MRRDQVRLCWPCLDDQESADAARIILSIQIVALTALGLAYFIRPEEMASFSGALLMGSAAVTEVRAYYGGLQLGLAAYLAMALLRLDLLRPALLLLVLLYSVLALARFAGLWLDGGAQQTFNLYALLLEVLSAALAWWALRGVSH
;
A
#
# COMPACT_ATOMS: atom_id res chain seq x y z
N MET A 1 -49.22 -10.58 19.49
CA MET A 1 -47.89 -10.57 20.12
C MET A 1 -46.86 -10.73 19.00
N ARG A 2 -46.16 -9.64 18.66
CA ARG A 2 -45.29 -9.45 17.48
C ARG A 2 -44.04 -10.33 17.54
N ARG A 3 -43.76 -11.11 16.49
CA ARG A 3 -42.54 -11.95 16.37
C ARG A 3 -41.80 -11.73 15.04
N ASP A 4 -41.80 -10.52 14.47
CA ASP A 4 -41.29 -10.28 13.10
C ASP A 4 -40.31 -9.10 12.94
N GLN A 5 -39.49 -8.77 13.95
CA GLN A 5 -38.61 -7.56 13.90
C GLN A 5 -37.09 -7.83 13.97
N VAL A 6 -36.61 -9.08 13.99
CA VAL A 6 -35.17 -9.36 14.17
C VAL A 6 -34.42 -9.69 12.86
N ARG A 7 -35.08 -9.68 11.69
CA ARG A 7 -34.44 -10.02 10.40
C ARG A 7 -33.97 -8.82 9.54
N LEU A 8 -34.06 -7.58 10.02
CA LEU A 8 -33.80 -6.39 9.18
C LEU A 8 -32.44 -5.70 9.37
N CYS A 9 -31.57 -6.15 10.30
CA CYS A 9 -30.26 -5.51 10.56
C CYS A 9 -29.04 -6.37 10.18
N TRP A 10 -29.24 -7.57 9.65
CA TRP A 10 -28.19 -8.58 9.50
C TRP A 10 -27.27 -8.44 8.26
N PRO A 11 -27.62 -7.70 7.18
CA PRO A 11 -26.63 -7.40 6.11
C PRO A 11 -25.83 -6.11 6.37
N CYS A 12 -26.48 -5.08 6.92
CA CYS A 12 -25.91 -3.73 7.00
C CYS A 12 -24.77 -3.60 8.03
N LEU A 13 -24.78 -4.44 9.08
CA LEU A 13 -23.69 -4.49 10.06
C LEU A 13 -22.41 -5.07 9.44
N ASP A 14 -22.52 -6.17 8.70
CA ASP A 14 -21.38 -6.82 8.03
C ASP A 14 -20.77 -5.89 6.95
N ASP A 15 -21.61 -5.17 6.21
CA ASP A 15 -21.19 -4.17 5.22
C ASP A 15 -20.48 -2.97 5.86
N GLN A 16 -20.92 -2.57 7.06
CA GLN A 16 -20.29 -1.47 7.80
C GLN A 16 -18.95 -1.90 8.40
N GLU A 17 -18.86 -3.10 8.98
CA GLU A 17 -17.60 -3.64 9.53
C GLU A 17 -16.53 -3.83 8.44
N SER A 18 -16.93 -4.29 7.26
CA SER A 18 -16.02 -4.47 6.12
C SER A 18 -15.50 -3.12 5.59
N ALA A 19 -16.38 -2.11 5.51
CA ALA A 19 -16.01 -0.76 5.13
C ALA A 19 -15.07 -0.11 6.15
N ASP A 20 -15.28 -0.34 7.45
CA ASP A 20 -14.41 0.17 8.51
C ASP A 20 -13.04 -0.51 8.49
N ALA A 21 -12.97 -1.83 8.26
CA ALA A 21 -11.72 -2.54 8.05
C ALA A 21 -10.93 -2.01 6.85
N ALA A 22 -11.61 -1.77 5.72
CA ALA A 22 -11.01 -1.17 4.54
C ALA A 22 -10.43 0.22 4.82
N ARG A 23 -11.16 1.07 5.55
CA ARG A 23 -10.69 2.41 5.94
C ARG A 23 -9.46 2.35 6.84
N ILE A 24 -9.41 1.41 7.79
CA ILE A 24 -8.24 1.20 8.65
C ILE A 24 -7.02 0.82 7.80
N ILE A 25 -7.17 -0.14 6.88
CA ILE A 25 -6.08 -0.57 6.00
C ILE A 25 -5.60 0.58 5.11
N LEU A 26 -6.50 1.33 4.48
CA LEU A 26 -6.15 2.52 3.70
C LEU A 26 -5.41 3.56 4.56
N SER A 27 -5.86 3.81 5.78
CA SER A 27 -5.23 4.76 6.70
C SER A 27 -3.79 4.35 7.03
N ILE A 28 -3.55 3.06 7.30
CA ILE A 28 -2.21 2.52 7.54
C ILE A 28 -1.33 2.74 6.30
N GLN A 29 -1.83 2.43 5.09
CA GLN A 29 -1.06 2.64 3.86
C GLN A 29 -0.79 4.12 3.57
N ILE A 30 -1.74 5.02 3.85
CA ILE A 30 -1.54 6.48 3.70
C ILE A 30 -0.39 6.94 4.58
N VAL A 31 -0.38 6.54 5.85
CA VAL A 31 0.69 6.91 6.80
C VAL A 31 2.04 6.35 6.32
N ALA A 32 2.10 5.08 5.94
CA ALA A 32 3.33 4.45 5.47
C ALA A 32 3.87 5.12 4.20
N LEU A 33 3.03 5.31 3.18
CA LEU A 33 3.40 5.95 1.91
C LEU A 33 3.79 7.43 2.10
N THR A 34 3.11 8.15 2.98
CA THR A 34 3.47 9.54 3.28
C THR A 34 4.81 9.63 3.99
N ALA A 35 5.04 8.77 5.01
CA ALA A 35 6.28 8.76 5.76
C ALA A 35 7.48 8.39 4.89
N LEU A 36 7.37 7.29 4.13
CA LEU A 36 8.42 6.86 3.20
C LEU A 36 8.61 7.85 2.06
N GLY A 37 7.52 8.36 1.47
CA GLY A 37 7.55 9.36 0.43
C GLY A 37 8.26 10.64 0.87
N LEU A 38 7.95 11.16 2.07
CA LEU A 38 8.66 12.31 2.63
C LEU A 38 10.13 12.01 2.93
N ALA A 39 10.44 10.82 3.46
CA ALA A 39 11.81 10.42 3.74
C ALA A 39 12.67 10.39 2.45
N TYR A 40 12.20 9.73 1.39
CA TYR A 40 12.87 9.72 0.08
C TYR A 40 12.87 11.09 -0.59
N PHE A 41 11.82 11.89 -0.40
CA PHE A 41 11.75 13.23 -1.00
C PHE A 41 12.70 14.22 -0.32
N ILE A 42 12.93 14.13 0.99
CA ILE A 42 13.78 15.08 1.74
C ILE A 42 15.24 14.59 1.75
N ARG A 43 15.47 13.31 2.07
CA ARG A 43 16.81 12.70 2.24
C ARG A 43 17.02 11.47 1.33
N PRO A 44 17.03 11.66 -0.01
CA PRO A 44 17.11 10.55 -0.97
C PRO A 44 18.40 9.73 -0.87
N GLU A 45 19.54 10.35 -0.60
CA GLU A 45 20.84 9.65 -0.53
C GLU A 45 20.91 8.72 0.68
N GLU A 46 20.51 9.20 1.85
CA GLU A 46 20.41 8.39 3.08
C GLU A 46 19.44 7.21 2.85
N MET A 47 18.29 7.47 2.23
CA MET A 47 17.29 6.41 1.99
C MET A 47 17.77 5.37 0.98
N ALA A 48 18.43 5.80 -0.10
CA ALA A 48 19.02 4.89 -1.09
C ALA A 48 20.15 4.02 -0.49
N SER A 49 20.89 4.56 0.48
CA SER A 49 21.97 3.81 1.13
C SER A 49 21.48 2.55 1.87
N PHE A 50 20.23 2.49 2.34
CA PHE A 50 19.67 1.30 3.00
C PHE A 50 19.56 0.08 2.08
N SER A 51 19.38 0.29 0.78
CA SER A 51 19.41 -0.80 -0.21
C SER A 51 20.82 -1.04 -0.77
N GLY A 52 21.83 -0.31 -0.29
CA GLY A 52 23.18 -0.30 -0.84
C GLY A 52 23.33 0.50 -2.13
N ALA A 53 22.30 1.25 -2.55
CA ALA A 53 22.33 2.04 -3.77
C ALA A 53 23.13 3.34 -3.58
N LEU A 54 24.03 3.64 -4.52
CA LEU A 54 24.80 4.88 -4.57
C LEU A 54 24.26 5.78 -5.69
N LEU A 55 23.79 6.97 -5.32
CA LEU A 55 23.24 7.95 -6.26
C LEU A 55 24.37 8.78 -6.86
N MET A 56 24.72 8.49 -8.11
CA MET A 56 25.79 9.18 -8.82
C MET A 56 25.25 10.40 -9.56
N GLY A 57 25.47 11.58 -8.98
CA GLY A 57 25.12 12.87 -9.58
C GLY A 57 23.70 13.36 -9.27
N SER A 58 23.45 14.64 -9.55
CA SER A 58 22.18 15.31 -9.23
C SER A 58 20.98 14.77 -10.01
N ALA A 59 21.21 14.18 -11.19
CA ALA A 59 20.17 13.53 -11.98
C ALA A 59 19.57 12.32 -11.25
N ALA A 60 20.41 11.40 -10.74
CA ALA A 60 19.97 10.22 -9.98
C ALA A 60 19.23 10.61 -8.70
N VAL A 61 19.70 11.66 -8.01
CA VAL A 61 19.01 12.22 -6.83
C VAL A 61 17.61 12.72 -7.18
N THR A 62 17.47 13.40 -8.32
CA THR A 62 16.17 13.90 -8.79
C THR A 62 15.23 12.78 -9.17
N GLU A 63 15.72 11.72 -9.82
CA GLU A 63 14.91 10.53 -10.12
C GLU A 63 14.40 9.84 -8.85
N VAL A 64 15.25 9.67 -7.84
CA VAL A 64 14.82 9.09 -6.56
C VAL A 64 13.75 9.94 -5.89
N ARG A 65 13.91 11.27 -5.87
CA ARG A 65 12.87 12.17 -5.33
C ARG A 65 11.56 12.05 -6.10
N ALA A 66 11.60 11.90 -7.42
CA ALA A 66 10.40 11.77 -8.23
C ALA A 66 9.67 10.43 -7.99
N TYR A 67 10.38 9.30 -8.10
CA TYR A 67 9.77 7.96 -8.09
C TYR A 67 9.61 7.35 -6.69
N TYR A 68 10.56 7.58 -5.78
CA TYR A 68 10.45 7.06 -4.42
C TYR A 68 9.84 8.10 -3.47
N GLY A 69 9.95 9.39 -3.78
CA GLY A 69 9.29 10.45 -3.02
C GLY A 69 7.90 10.80 -3.57
N GLY A 70 7.89 11.57 -4.67
CA GLY A 70 6.70 12.18 -5.25
C GLY A 70 5.60 11.19 -5.62
N LEU A 71 5.94 10.07 -6.26
CA LEU A 71 4.96 9.04 -6.60
C LEU A 71 4.30 8.44 -5.35
N GLN A 72 5.07 8.16 -4.29
CA GLN A 72 4.49 7.64 -3.03
C GLN A 72 3.55 8.65 -2.37
N LEU A 73 3.90 9.93 -2.39
CA LEU A 73 3.04 11.01 -1.91
C LEU A 73 1.76 11.15 -2.76
N GLY A 74 1.88 11.01 -4.09
CA GLY A 74 0.73 11.01 -4.99
C GLY A 74 -0.23 9.85 -4.72
N LEU A 75 0.31 8.65 -4.50
CA LEU A 75 -0.49 7.48 -4.11
C LEU A 75 -1.18 7.70 -2.76
N ALA A 76 -0.46 8.21 -1.76
CA ALA A 76 -1.04 8.53 -0.46
C ALA A 76 -2.20 9.54 -0.58
N ALA A 77 -2.04 10.57 -1.42
CA ALA A 77 -3.10 11.54 -1.68
C ALA A 77 -4.33 10.91 -2.34
N TYR A 78 -4.15 9.98 -3.29
CA TYR A 78 -5.25 9.23 -3.90
C TYR A 78 -5.99 8.36 -2.87
N LEU A 79 -5.27 7.65 -2.01
CA LEU A 79 -5.87 6.84 -0.95
C LEU A 79 -6.61 7.72 0.07
N ALA A 80 -6.06 8.88 0.43
CA ALA A 80 -6.74 9.84 1.30
C ALA A 80 -8.04 10.37 0.68
N MET A 81 -8.04 10.62 -0.64
CA MET A 81 -9.26 10.96 -1.37
C MET A 81 -10.29 9.84 -1.32
N ALA A 82 -9.87 8.57 -1.36
CA ALA A 82 -10.76 7.42 -1.23
C ALA A 82 -11.37 7.25 0.17
N LEU A 83 -10.73 7.76 1.23
CA LEU A 83 -11.35 7.84 2.55
C LEU A 83 -12.47 8.88 2.62
N LEU A 84 -12.37 9.95 1.81
CA LEU A 84 -13.38 11.01 1.74
C LEU A 84 -14.53 10.68 0.79
N ARG A 85 -14.33 9.71 -0.12
CA ARG A 85 -15.25 9.37 -1.22
C ARG A 85 -15.41 7.85 -1.31
N LEU A 86 -16.52 7.33 -0.77
CA LEU A 86 -16.75 5.89 -0.65
C LEU A 86 -16.85 5.16 -2.00
N ASP A 87 -17.21 5.86 -3.06
CA ASP A 87 -17.16 5.39 -4.44
C ASP A 87 -15.74 5.02 -4.92
N LEU A 88 -14.71 5.63 -4.31
CA LEU A 88 -13.31 5.36 -4.62
C LEU A 88 -12.68 4.29 -3.72
N LEU A 89 -13.39 3.80 -2.68
CA LEU A 89 -12.84 2.84 -1.71
C LEU A 89 -12.42 1.53 -2.40
N ARG A 90 -13.30 0.96 -3.23
CA ARG A 90 -13.03 -0.27 -3.99
C ARG A 90 -11.93 -0.08 -5.05
N PRO A 91 -11.96 0.97 -5.90
CA PRO A 91 -10.84 1.29 -6.79
C PRO A 91 -9.49 1.45 -6.08
N ALA A 92 -9.46 2.09 -4.91
CA ALA A 92 -8.25 2.25 -4.11
C ALA A 92 -7.69 0.92 -3.61
N LEU A 93 -8.55 0.03 -3.12
CA LEU A 93 -8.14 -1.31 -2.71
C LEU A 93 -7.62 -2.14 -3.90
N LEU A 94 -8.29 -2.07 -5.06
CA LEU A 94 -7.81 -2.72 -6.28
C LEU A 94 -6.43 -2.22 -6.71
N LEU A 95 -6.21 -0.90 -6.65
CA LEU A 95 -4.91 -0.31 -6.94
C LEU A 95 -3.83 -0.87 -6.00
N LEU A 96 -4.10 -0.92 -4.69
CA LEU A 96 -3.15 -1.44 -3.71
C LEU A 96 -2.81 -2.90 -3.95
N VAL A 97 -3.81 -3.75 -4.24
CA VAL A 97 -3.59 -5.16 -4.57
C VAL A 97 -2.67 -5.30 -5.77
N LEU A 98 -2.99 -4.61 -6.87
CA LEU A 98 -2.20 -4.69 -8.11
C LEU A 98 -0.78 -4.16 -7.90
N LEU A 99 -0.65 -2.97 -7.30
CA LEU A 99 0.63 -2.31 -7.07
C LEU A 99 1.55 -3.21 -6.24
N TYR A 100 1.10 -3.66 -5.08
CA TYR A 100 1.95 -4.46 -4.19
C TYR A 100 2.22 -5.87 -4.72
N SER A 101 1.27 -6.48 -5.45
CA SER A 101 1.51 -7.78 -6.07
C SER A 101 2.59 -7.69 -7.17
N VAL A 102 2.52 -6.66 -8.03
CA VAL A 102 3.52 -6.47 -9.08
C VAL A 102 4.88 -6.11 -8.48
N LEU A 103 4.92 -5.27 -7.44
CA LEU A 103 6.16 -4.96 -6.73
C LEU A 103 6.78 -6.22 -6.10
N ALA A 104 5.98 -7.03 -5.40
CA ALA A 104 6.45 -8.27 -4.80
C ALA A 104 7.01 -9.24 -5.86
N LEU A 105 6.33 -9.37 -7.01
CA LEU A 105 6.81 -10.20 -8.12
C LEU A 105 8.12 -9.66 -8.72
N ALA A 106 8.21 -8.35 -8.95
CA ALA A 106 9.42 -7.72 -9.47
C ALA A 106 10.59 -7.89 -8.49
N ARG A 107 10.33 -7.73 -7.19
CA ARG A 107 11.35 -7.90 -6.14
C ARG A 107 11.77 -9.35 -5.98
N PHE A 108 10.83 -10.29 -6.06
CA PHE A 108 11.13 -11.72 -6.08
C PHE A 108 12.01 -12.09 -7.28
N ALA A 109 11.66 -11.59 -8.48
CA ALA A 109 12.46 -11.79 -9.68
C ALA A 109 13.87 -11.17 -9.54
N GLY A 110 13.98 -9.95 -9.02
CA GLY A 110 15.28 -9.30 -8.75
C GLY A 110 16.13 -10.10 -7.76
N LEU A 111 15.56 -10.55 -6.64
CA LEU A 111 16.26 -11.42 -5.68
C LEU A 111 16.74 -12.72 -6.32
N TRP A 112 15.97 -13.29 -7.24
CA TRP A 112 16.35 -14.50 -7.97
C TRP A 112 17.52 -14.26 -8.94
N LEU A 113 17.54 -13.11 -9.61
CA LEU A 113 18.55 -12.76 -10.61
C LEU A 113 19.85 -12.22 -9.98
N ASP A 114 19.75 -11.44 -8.89
CA ASP A 114 20.85 -10.62 -8.34
C ASP A 114 21.51 -11.22 -7.09
N GLY A 115 21.35 -12.52 -6.85
CA GLY A 115 22.15 -13.25 -5.84
C GLY A 115 21.49 -13.49 -4.47
N GLY A 116 20.16 -13.47 -4.39
CA GLY A 116 19.42 -14.21 -3.36
C GLY A 116 19.23 -13.56 -1.99
N ALA A 117 18.65 -14.34 -1.08
CA ALA A 117 18.02 -13.95 0.19
C ALA A 117 18.93 -13.31 1.26
N GLN A 118 20.20 -13.01 0.96
CA GLN A 118 21.09 -12.29 1.89
C GLN A 118 20.85 -10.77 1.88
N GLN A 119 20.04 -10.28 0.94
CA GLN A 119 19.66 -8.87 0.84
C GLN A 119 18.54 -8.54 1.85
N THR A 120 18.90 -8.38 3.13
CA THR A 120 17.94 -8.23 4.24
C THR A 120 16.92 -7.11 4.01
N PHE A 121 17.33 -5.97 3.46
CA PHE A 121 16.43 -4.87 3.12
C PHE A 121 15.35 -5.31 2.10
N ASN A 122 15.75 -6.01 1.05
CA ASN A 122 14.83 -6.49 0.02
C ASN A 122 13.90 -7.59 0.53
N LEU A 123 14.34 -8.41 1.49
CA LEU A 123 13.45 -9.36 2.15
C LEU A 123 12.38 -8.66 3.00
N TYR A 124 12.76 -7.64 3.79
CA TYR A 124 11.79 -6.86 4.56
C TYR A 124 10.81 -6.12 3.66
N ALA A 125 11.30 -5.52 2.58
CA ALA A 125 10.44 -4.86 1.61
C ALA A 125 9.49 -5.85 0.92
N LEU A 126 9.98 -7.03 0.52
CA LEU A 126 9.15 -8.09 -0.06
C LEU A 126 8.05 -8.54 0.91
N LEU A 127 8.40 -8.73 2.18
CA LEU A 127 7.43 -9.09 3.21
C LEU A 127 6.34 -8.01 3.35
N LEU A 128 6.73 -6.74 3.40
CA LEU A 128 5.78 -5.62 3.48
C LEU A 128 4.87 -5.56 2.24
N GLU A 129 5.42 -5.80 1.05
CA GLU A 129 4.65 -5.83 -0.20
C GLU A 129 3.61 -6.95 -0.18
N VAL A 130 4.02 -8.18 0.16
CA VAL A 130 3.12 -9.34 0.25
C VAL A 130 2.04 -9.13 1.31
N LEU A 131 2.40 -8.63 2.50
CA LEU A 131 1.42 -8.36 3.56
C LEU A 131 0.44 -7.26 3.15
N SER A 132 0.92 -6.18 2.54
CA SER A 132 0.06 -5.09 2.07
C SER A 132 -0.91 -5.56 0.98
N ALA A 133 -0.43 -6.37 0.02
CA ALA A 133 -1.28 -6.98 -1.00
C ALA A 133 -2.34 -7.91 -0.40
N ALA A 134 -1.96 -8.75 0.57
CA ALA A 134 -2.87 -9.68 1.23
C ALA A 134 -3.96 -8.96 2.05
N LEU A 135 -3.58 -7.93 2.80
CA LEU A 135 -4.51 -7.11 3.58
C LEU A 135 -5.47 -6.33 2.66
N ALA A 136 -4.95 -5.71 1.60
CA ALA A 136 -5.78 -5.00 0.64
C ALA A 136 -6.75 -5.95 -0.09
N TRP A 137 -6.30 -7.16 -0.44
CA TRP A 137 -7.15 -8.18 -1.06
C TRP A 137 -8.23 -8.67 -0.10
N TRP A 138 -7.88 -8.90 1.16
CA TRP A 138 -8.85 -9.30 2.18
C TRP A 138 -9.94 -8.23 2.36
N ALA A 139 -9.56 -6.96 2.49
CA ALA A 139 -10.51 -5.84 2.56
C ALA A 139 -11.34 -5.70 1.29
N LEU A 140 -10.73 -5.87 0.12
CA LEU A 140 -11.43 -5.80 -1.17
C LEU A 140 -12.55 -6.82 -1.26
N ARG A 141 -12.33 -8.06 -0.78
CA ARG A 141 -13.37 -9.09 -0.76
C ARG A 141 -14.54 -8.70 0.15
N GLY A 142 -14.26 -8.06 1.28
CA GLY A 142 -15.30 -7.57 2.21
C GLY A 142 -16.18 -6.48 1.60
N VAL A 143 -15.63 -5.62 0.75
CA VAL A 143 -16.34 -4.51 0.07
C VAL A 143 -16.96 -4.94 -1.27
N SER A 144 -16.79 -6.21 -1.69
CA SER A 144 -17.22 -6.69 -3.02
C SER A 144 -18.63 -7.28 -3.07
N HIS A 145 -19.42 -7.14 -2.01
CA HIS A 145 -20.81 -7.58 -1.91
C HIS A 145 -21.82 -6.46 -2.17
#